data_AF-A0A9E1KU62-F1
#
_entry.id   AF-A0A9E1KU62-F1
#
_cell.length_a   1.000
_cell.length_b   1.000
_cell.length_c   1.000
_cell.angle_alpha   90.00
_cell.angle_beta   90.00
_cell.angle_gamma   90.00
#
_symmetry.space_group_name_H-M   'P 1'
#
loop_
_entity.id
_entity.type
_entity.pdbx_description
1 polymer ?
#
loop_
_entity_poly.entity_id
_entity_poly.type
_entity_poly.pdbx_seq_one_letter_code
_entity_poly.pdbx_strand_id
1 'polypeptide(L)'
;MGSRNFEITEDQKKEYASGVLLDLIVKQNYQYSVVLEGADRDLEPLFVYMLSKEYLDVDKNNKYIQTPKGLEKLDNLHVRYEEYLAHFDLFSSVDLENGSFAFEQIFEMDDQTWDAYINQENFVDLRIAVAWFKKMNPTDIVFLSFLKENQFDTDKLNWQFDLLSGLIWDQIEEILDTAIQIEELAYQTEDGKIITGEQVVEDVIRQGAHLNVKLHAEEERMRHDDFEFPNDFSDKENENYAVTNYQNYFNPFYISPIWFLF
;
A
#
# COMPACT_ATOMS: atom_id res chain seq x y z
N MET A 1 13.61 -8.90 -12.99
CA MET A 1 13.85 -10.30 -12.61
C MET A 1 13.45 -10.42 -11.16
N GLY A 2 12.25 -10.96 -10.91
CA GLY A 2 11.83 -11.32 -9.55
C GLY A 2 12.72 -12.44 -9.02
N SER A 3 12.95 -12.47 -7.72
CA SER A 3 13.70 -13.53 -7.05
C SER A 3 12.70 -14.40 -6.31
N ARG A 4 12.79 -15.72 -6.50
CA ARG A 4 12.15 -16.69 -5.61
C ARG A 4 13.02 -16.85 -4.35
N ASN A 5 12.40 -17.02 -3.19
CA ASN A 5 12.97 -16.95 -1.84
C ASN A 5 13.28 -15.50 -1.42
N PHE A 6 12.23 -14.68 -1.38
CA PHE A 6 12.30 -13.32 -0.84
C PHE A 6 12.45 -13.36 0.68
N GLU A 7 13.40 -12.60 1.22
CA GLU A 7 13.61 -12.50 2.68
C GLU A 7 13.56 -11.01 3.07
N ILE A 8 12.65 -10.67 3.98
CA ILE A 8 12.56 -9.34 4.56
C ILE A 8 13.55 -9.26 5.71
N THR A 9 14.48 -8.33 5.64
CA THR A 9 15.46 -8.15 6.71
C THR A 9 14.80 -7.66 8.00
N GLU A 10 15.38 -8.01 9.15
CA GLU A 10 14.88 -7.55 10.46
C GLU A 10 14.82 -6.01 10.57
N ASP A 11 15.73 -5.29 9.92
CA ASP A 11 15.68 -3.82 9.87
C ASP A 11 14.49 -3.33 9.02
N GLN A 12 14.18 -3.97 7.89
CA GLN A 12 12.99 -3.63 7.10
C GLN A 12 11.70 -3.89 7.89
N LYS A 13 11.58 -5.04 8.56
CA LYS A 13 10.43 -5.35 9.42
C LYS A 13 10.22 -4.25 10.46
N LYS A 14 11.30 -3.81 11.12
CA LYS A 14 11.25 -2.71 12.10
C LYS A 14 10.93 -1.36 11.47
N GLU A 15 11.41 -1.06 10.26
CA GLU A 15 11.03 0.17 9.55
C GLU A 15 9.53 0.23 9.25
N TYR A 16 8.95 -0.88 8.79
CA TYR A 16 7.51 -0.99 8.55
C TYR A 16 6.71 -0.92 9.85
N ALA A 17 7.09 -1.72 10.85
CA ALA A 17 6.43 -1.73 12.16
C ALA A 17 6.50 -0.36 12.86
N SER A 18 7.60 0.38 12.68
CA SER A 18 7.73 1.75 13.21
C SER A 18 6.66 2.68 12.62
N GLY A 19 6.31 2.52 11.34
CA GLY A 19 5.23 3.28 10.70
C GLY A 19 3.87 3.01 11.32
N VAL A 20 3.54 1.73 11.54
CA VAL A 20 2.30 1.30 12.21
C VAL A 20 2.22 1.88 13.63
N LEU A 21 3.31 1.77 14.39
CA LEU A 21 3.35 2.27 15.77
C LEU A 21 3.29 3.80 15.84
N LEU A 22 3.93 4.52 14.91
CA LEU A 22 3.81 5.98 14.82
C LEU A 22 2.38 6.41 14.51
N ASP A 23 1.71 5.74 13.58
CA ASP A 23 0.31 6.01 13.24
C ASP A 23 -0.60 5.84 14.46
N LEU A 24 -0.37 4.78 15.25
CA LEU A 24 -1.08 4.51 16.49
C LEU A 24 -0.87 5.62 17.54
N ILE A 25 0.38 6.01 17.78
CA ILE A 25 0.74 7.07 18.73
C ILE A 25 0.06 8.39 18.34
N VAL A 26 0.06 8.73 17.05
CA VAL A 26 -0.47 10.00 16.54
C VAL A 26 -2.00 10.00 16.47
N LYS A 27 -2.62 9.00 15.84
CA LYS A 27 -4.08 8.97 15.61
C LYS A 27 -4.86 8.60 16.85
N GLN A 28 -4.39 7.62 17.62
CA GLN A 28 -5.13 7.12 18.80
C GLN A 28 -4.73 7.83 20.09
N ASN A 29 -3.80 8.81 20.01
CA ASN A 29 -3.25 9.53 21.16
C ASN A 29 -2.74 8.58 22.26
N TYR A 30 -2.22 7.42 21.83
CA TYR A 30 -1.73 6.38 22.74
C TYR A 30 -0.39 6.81 23.33
N GLN A 31 -0.29 6.83 24.66
CA GLN A 31 0.91 7.30 25.35
C GLN A 31 1.65 6.18 26.07
N TYR A 32 2.76 5.75 25.48
CA TYR A 32 3.62 4.72 26.05
C TYR A 32 4.57 5.29 27.10
N SER A 33 4.59 4.64 28.26
CA SER A 33 5.62 4.86 29.28
C SER A 33 6.94 4.26 28.80
N VAL A 34 8.06 4.92 29.12
CA VAL A 34 9.40 4.33 28.91
C VAL A 34 9.54 3.01 29.66
N VAL A 35 8.92 2.90 30.84
CA VAL A 35 8.76 1.63 31.55
C VAL A 35 7.53 0.92 30.99
N LEU A 36 7.77 0.01 30.04
CA LEU A 36 6.73 -0.77 29.38
C LEU A 36 6.20 -1.89 30.32
N GLU A 37 4.88 -2.07 30.35
CA GLU A 37 4.20 -3.03 31.22
C GLU A 37 3.20 -3.88 30.43
N GLY A 38 2.86 -5.06 30.95
CA GLY A 38 1.93 -5.97 30.26
C GLY A 38 2.43 -6.37 28.87
N ALA A 39 1.54 -6.32 27.88
CA ALA A 39 1.82 -6.65 26.48
C ALA A 39 2.72 -5.60 25.79
N ASP A 40 2.76 -4.36 26.28
CA ASP A 40 3.60 -3.31 25.68
C ASP A 40 5.10 -3.61 25.82
N ARG A 41 5.48 -4.54 26.70
CA ARG A 41 6.87 -5.02 26.82
C ARG A 41 7.38 -5.65 25.53
N ASP A 42 6.50 -6.28 24.77
CA ASP A 42 6.89 -6.91 23.51
C ASP A 42 7.35 -5.85 22.49
N LEU A 43 6.92 -4.58 22.63
CA LEU A 43 7.35 -3.46 21.78
C LEU A 43 8.75 -2.92 22.13
N GLU A 44 9.39 -3.36 23.21
CA GLU A 44 10.68 -2.83 23.65
C GLU A 44 11.76 -2.82 22.54
N PRO A 45 11.94 -3.90 21.74
CA PRO A 45 12.89 -3.90 20.63
C PRO A 45 12.59 -2.84 19.57
N LEU A 46 11.30 -2.54 19.33
CA LEU A 46 10.87 -1.54 18.36
C LEU A 46 11.08 -0.12 18.90
N PHE A 47 10.77 0.15 20.17
CA PHE A 47 11.07 1.45 20.79
C PHE A 47 12.57 1.75 20.80
N VAL A 48 13.42 0.76 21.13
CA VAL A 48 14.88 0.91 21.05
C VAL A 48 15.33 1.23 19.62
N TYR A 49 14.76 0.54 18.63
CA TYR A 49 15.02 0.82 17.22
C TYR A 49 14.62 2.25 16.84
N MET A 50 13.40 2.67 17.16
CA MET A 50 12.85 3.99 16.83
C MET A 50 13.64 5.12 17.51
N LEU A 51 14.10 4.94 18.75
CA LEU A 51 15.01 5.89 19.41
C LEU A 51 16.34 5.97 18.66
N SER A 52 16.92 4.84 18.25
CA SER A 52 18.19 4.81 17.50
C SER A 52 18.09 5.50 16.13
N LYS A 53 16.89 5.53 15.55
CA LYS A 53 16.57 6.23 14.31
C LYS A 53 16.11 7.66 14.53
N GLU A 54 16.00 8.11 15.77
CA GLU A 54 15.50 9.43 16.17
C GLU A 54 14.04 9.67 15.75
N TYR A 55 13.24 8.62 15.58
CA TYR A 55 11.79 8.76 15.32
C TYR A 55 11.01 9.12 16.58
N LEU A 56 11.54 8.69 17.74
CA LEU A 56 11.00 9.00 19.05
C LEU A 56 12.04 9.68 19.93
N ASP A 57 11.56 10.40 20.93
CA ASP A 57 12.31 10.93 22.06
C ASP A 57 11.50 10.68 23.36
N VAL A 58 12.07 11.04 24.50
CA VAL A 58 11.46 10.89 25.82
C VAL A 58 11.14 12.25 26.42
N ASP A 59 9.88 12.46 26.78
CA ASP A 59 9.45 13.69 27.43
C ASP A 59 9.84 13.76 28.91
N LYS A 60 9.59 14.91 29.55
CA LYS A 60 9.86 15.14 30.98
C LYS A 60 9.08 14.21 31.93
N ASN A 61 8.05 13.53 31.46
CA ASN A 61 7.22 12.60 32.22
C ASN A 61 7.59 11.14 31.94
N ASN A 62 8.71 10.88 31.27
CA ASN A 62 9.15 9.56 30.84
C ASN A 62 8.13 8.86 29.92
N LYS A 63 7.57 9.62 28.97
CA LYS A 63 6.73 9.10 27.90
C LYS A 63 7.46 9.19 26.57
N TYR A 64 7.26 8.19 25.72
CA TYR A 64 7.70 8.26 24.34
C TYR A 64 6.88 9.31 23.60
N ILE A 65 7.57 10.20 22.89
CA ILE A 65 6.97 11.23 22.03
C ILE A 65 7.63 11.20 20.67
N GLN A 66 6.86 11.50 19.64
CA GLN A 66 7.35 11.62 18.27
C GLN A 66 8.24 12.84 18.08
N THR A 67 9.31 12.67 17.32
CA THR A 67 10.17 13.77 16.86
C THR A 67 9.66 14.32 15.53
N PRO A 68 10.18 15.47 15.05
CA PRO A 68 9.91 15.93 13.68
C PRO A 68 10.26 14.88 12.62
N LYS A 69 11.32 14.08 12.82
CA LYS A 69 11.74 13.03 11.91
C LYS A 69 10.79 11.82 11.94
N GLY A 70 10.26 11.48 13.11
CA GLY A 70 9.21 10.47 13.25
C GLY A 70 7.92 10.89 12.54
N LEU A 71 7.55 12.16 12.65
CA LEU A 71 6.40 12.70 11.91
C LEU A 71 6.63 12.68 10.40
N GLU A 72 7.80 13.11 9.91
CA GLU A 72 8.15 13.04 8.49
C GLU A 72 8.08 11.60 7.95
N LYS A 73 8.55 10.62 8.72
CA LYS A 73 8.40 9.19 8.37
C LYS A 73 6.93 8.78 8.24
N LEU A 74 6.09 9.21 9.18
CA LEU A 74 4.67 8.89 9.16
C LEU A 74 3.98 9.55 7.96
N ASP A 75 4.26 10.82 7.70
CA ASP A 75 3.74 11.55 6.53
C ASP A 75 4.17 10.84 5.23
N ASN A 76 5.43 10.42 5.13
CA ASN A 76 5.92 9.64 3.97
C ASN A 76 5.18 8.30 3.82
N LEU A 77 4.83 7.63 4.91
CA LEU A 77 4.01 6.40 4.85
C LEU A 77 2.60 6.72 4.34
N HIS A 78 1.95 7.78 4.83
CA HIS A 78 0.62 8.17 4.38
C HIS A 78 0.60 8.54 2.89
N VAL A 79 1.58 9.32 2.42
CA VAL A 79 1.69 9.67 1.00
C VAL A 79 1.93 8.42 0.15
N ARG A 80 2.77 7.48 0.59
CA ARG A 80 2.93 6.18 -0.11
C ARG A 80 1.65 5.37 -0.15
N TYR A 81 0.90 5.36 0.95
CA TYR A 81 -0.37 4.65 1.04
C TYR A 81 -1.42 5.24 0.09
N GLU A 82 -1.55 6.57 0.04
CA GLU A 82 -2.42 7.25 -0.92
C GLU A 82 -2.01 6.94 -2.36
N GLU A 83 -0.70 6.99 -2.65
CA GLU A 83 -0.19 6.71 -3.99
C GLU A 83 -0.39 5.24 -4.40
N TYR A 84 -0.25 4.32 -3.44
CA TYR A 84 -0.58 2.90 -3.62
C TYR A 84 -2.06 2.71 -4.00
N LEU A 85 -2.99 3.33 -3.27
CA LEU A 85 -4.41 3.23 -3.57
C LEU A 85 -4.74 3.84 -4.94
N ALA A 86 -4.18 5.01 -5.24
CA ALA A 86 -4.47 5.74 -6.46
C ALA A 86 -3.85 5.11 -7.72
N HIS A 87 -2.74 4.36 -7.59
CA HIS A 87 -1.97 3.92 -8.76
C HIS A 87 -1.68 2.43 -8.85
N PHE A 88 -1.75 1.69 -7.74
CA PHE A 88 -1.33 0.28 -7.72
C PHE A 88 -2.49 -0.67 -7.40
N ASP A 89 -3.46 -0.26 -6.59
CA ASP A 89 -4.53 -1.15 -6.12
C ASP A 89 -5.35 -1.77 -7.26
N LEU A 90 -5.53 -1.05 -8.37
CA LEU A 90 -6.23 -1.55 -9.56
C LEU A 90 -5.63 -2.82 -10.17
N PHE A 91 -4.31 -3.04 -9.98
CA PHE A 91 -3.61 -4.19 -10.54
C PHE A 91 -3.84 -5.47 -9.71
N SER A 92 -4.60 -5.40 -8.61
CA SER A 92 -4.96 -6.56 -7.80
C SER A 92 -5.92 -7.52 -8.51
N SER A 93 -6.66 -7.03 -9.51
CA SER A 93 -7.69 -7.81 -10.20
C SER A 93 -7.70 -7.51 -11.70
N VAL A 94 -6.78 -8.14 -12.41
CA VAL A 94 -6.61 -8.02 -13.88
C VAL A 94 -7.06 -9.30 -14.55
N ASP A 95 -7.91 -9.20 -15.57
CA ASP A 95 -8.27 -10.31 -16.44
C ASP A 95 -7.32 -10.30 -17.66
N LEU A 96 -6.36 -11.23 -17.65
CA LEU A 96 -5.37 -11.34 -18.72
C LEU A 96 -5.93 -11.92 -20.03
N GLU A 97 -7.05 -12.65 -19.97
CA GLU A 97 -7.67 -13.24 -21.16
C GLU A 97 -8.46 -12.19 -21.94
N ASN A 98 -9.23 -11.37 -21.22
CA ASN A 98 -10.06 -10.32 -21.80
C ASN A 98 -9.33 -8.98 -21.93
N GLY A 99 -8.21 -8.79 -21.21
CA GLY A 99 -7.45 -7.55 -21.20
C GLY A 99 -8.20 -6.42 -20.52
N SER A 100 -8.84 -6.70 -19.38
CA SER A 100 -9.65 -5.75 -18.62
C SER A 100 -9.32 -5.75 -17.13
N PHE A 101 -9.76 -4.72 -16.43
CA PHE A 101 -9.60 -4.59 -14.99
C PHE A 101 -10.95 -4.71 -14.29
N ALA A 102 -11.01 -5.39 -13.14
CA ALA A 102 -12.23 -5.42 -12.34
C ALA A 102 -12.70 -4.01 -11.95
N PHE A 103 -11.74 -3.10 -11.72
CA PHE A 103 -11.98 -1.71 -11.33
C PHE A 103 -12.76 -0.89 -12.37
N GLU A 104 -12.91 -1.37 -13.60
CA GLU A 104 -13.85 -0.77 -14.56
C GLU A 104 -15.31 -0.82 -14.10
N GLN A 105 -15.64 -1.67 -13.12
CA GLN A 105 -16.99 -1.89 -12.61
C GLN A 105 -17.20 -1.36 -11.18
N ILE A 106 -16.20 -0.70 -10.58
CA ILE A 106 -16.22 -0.32 -9.16
C ILE A 106 -17.41 0.59 -8.77
N PHE A 107 -17.87 1.43 -9.69
CA PHE A 107 -19.02 2.32 -9.46
C PHE A 107 -20.38 1.72 -9.85
N GLU A 108 -20.39 0.50 -10.40
CA GLU A 108 -21.61 -0.16 -10.90
C GLU A 108 -22.19 -1.16 -9.89
N MET A 109 -21.46 -1.44 -8.81
CA MET A 109 -21.77 -2.50 -7.85
C MET A 109 -21.79 -1.96 -6.42
N ASP A 110 -22.59 -2.57 -5.55
CA ASP A 110 -22.48 -2.39 -4.10
C ASP A 110 -21.30 -3.19 -3.53
N ASP A 111 -20.87 -2.86 -2.31
CA ASP A 111 -19.71 -3.47 -1.64
C ASP A 111 -19.79 -5.01 -1.62
N GLN A 112 -20.97 -5.58 -1.34
CA GLN A 112 -21.13 -7.03 -1.25
C GLN A 112 -20.95 -7.71 -2.61
N THR A 113 -21.51 -7.11 -3.66
CA THR A 113 -21.41 -7.61 -5.03
C THR A 113 -19.99 -7.43 -5.56
N TRP A 114 -19.35 -6.31 -5.23
CA TRP A 114 -17.97 -6.00 -5.55
C TRP A 114 -17.01 -7.06 -4.98
N ASP A 115 -17.13 -7.37 -3.69
CA ASP A 115 -16.32 -8.39 -3.03
C ASP A 115 -16.46 -9.75 -3.74
N ALA A 116 -17.68 -10.15 -4.08
CA ALA A 116 -17.90 -11.40 -4.80
C ALA A 116 -17.33 -11.38 -6.23
N TYR A 117 -17.30 -10.22 -6.87
CA TYR A 117 -16.81 -10.04 -8.24
C TYR A 117 -15.28 -10.12 -8.31
N ILE A 118 -14.56 -9.40 -7.44
CA ILE A 118 -13.08 -9.39 -7.46
C ILE A 118 -12.46 -10.72 -7.02
N ASN A 119 -13.22 -11.58 -6.34
CA ASN A 119 -12.80 -12.92 -5.92
C ASN A 119 -13.01 -14.02 -6.98
N GLN A 120 -13.40 -13.66 -8.21
CA GLN A 120 -13.53 -14.63 -9.30
C GLN A 120 -12.15 -15.12 -9.80
N GLU A 121 -12.05 -16.40 -10.17
CA GLU A 121 -10.78 -17.06 -10.53
C GLU A 121 -10.11 -16.48 -11.79
N ASN A 122 -10.83 -15.73 -12.64
CA ASN A 122 -10.28 -15.11 -13.85
C ASN A 122 -9.42 -13.87 -13.54
N PHE A 123 -9.58 -13.27 -12.36
CA PHE A 123 -8.76 -12.14 -11.95
C PHE A 123 -7.45 -12.61 -11.34
N VAL A 124 -6.36 -11.98 -11.80
CA VAL A 124 -5.03 -12.21 -11.25
C VAL A 124 -4.46 -10.92 -10.66
N ASP A 125 -3.65 -11.08 -9.61
CA ASP A 125 -2.92 -9.98 -8.99
C ASP A 125 -1.58 -9.76 -9.69
N LEU A 126 -1.43 -8.60 -10.31
CA LEU A 126 -0.22 -8.17 -11.00
C LEU A 126 0.52 -7.04 -10.26
N ARG A 127 0.10 -6.64 -9.06
CA ARG A 127 0.72 -5.54 -8.31
C ARG A 127 2.22 -5.75 -8.09
N ILE A 128 2.61 -6.98 -7.76
CA ILE A 128 4.00 -7.36 -7.51
C ILE A 128 4.80 -7.40 -8.83
N ALA A 129 4.22 -7.93 -9.91
CA ALA A 129 4.83 -7.91 -11.24
C ALA A 129 5.08 -6.47 -11.73
N VAL A 130 4.10 -5.58 -11.53
CA VAL A 130 4.21 -4.15 -11.83
C VAL A 130 5.33 -3.49 -11.00
N ALA A 131 5.41 -3.79 -9.70
CA ALA A 131 6.47 -3.26 -8.84
C ALA A 131 7.87 -3.72 -9.28
N TRP A 132 8.04 -5.00 -9.63
CA TRP A 132 9.30 -5.50 -10.17
C TRP A 132 9.67 -4.83 -11.49
N PHE A 133 8.71 -4.66 -12.40
CA PHE A 133 8.92 -3.97 -13.68
C PHE A 133 9.38 -2.54 -13.46
N LYS A 134 8.71 -1.85 -12.52
CA LYS A 134 9.06 -0.48 -12.08
C LYS A 134 10.30 -0.43 -11.19
N LYS A 135 10.96 -1.54 -10.87
CA LYS A 135 12.14 -1.60 -9.99
C LYS A 135 11.89 -1.01 -8.59
N MET A 136 10.66 -1.12 -8.12
CA MET A 136 10.26 -0.79 -6.75
C MET A 136 10.47 -2.00 -5.83
N ASN A 137 10.55 -1.76 -4.52
CA ASN A 137 10.59 -2.86 -3.56
C ASN A 137 9.17 -3.46 -3.45
N PRO A 138 8.94 -4.71 -3.87
CA PRO A 138 7.61 -5.30 -3.86
C PRO A 138 7.07 -5.52 -2.44
N THR A 139 7.94 -5.59 -1.42
CA THR A 139 7.50 -5.65 -0.01
C THR A 139 6.65 -4.45 0.37
N ASP A 140 6.95 -3.25 -0.16
CA ASP A 140 6.14 -2.06 0.11
C ASP A 140 4.70 -2.26 -0.36
N ILE A 141 4.51 -2.89 -1.53
CA ILE A 141 3.18 -3.12 -2.11
C ILE A 141 2.35 -4.06 -1.25
N VAL A 142 2.93 -5.19 -0.83
CA VAL A 142 2.22 -6.16 -0.01
C VAL A 142 1.96 -5.59 1.39
N PHE A 143 2.93 -4.89 1.99
CA PHE A 143 2.76 -4.21 3.27
C PHE A 143 1.61 -3.19 3.23
N LEU A 144 1.54 -2.35 2.19
CA LEU A 144 0.46 -1.38 2.03
C LEU A 144 -0.91 -2.05 1.76
N SER A 145 -0.93 -3.19 1.06
CA SER A 145 -2.14 -4.03 0.94
C SER A 145 -2.60 -4.52 2.31
N PHE A 146 -1.67 -5.00 3.15
CA PHE A 146 -1.99 -5.46 4.50
C PHE A 146 -2.51 -4.34 5.40
N LEU A 147 -2.01 -3.11 5.23
CA LEU A 147 -2.59 -1.93 5.90
C LEU A 147 -4.01 -1.66 5.44
N LYS A 148 -4.27 -1.67 4.12
CA LYS A 148 -5.60 -1.48 3.53
C LYS A 148 -6.61 -2.51 4.05
N GLU A 149 -6.18 -3.76 4.16
CA GLU A 149 -6.99 -4.90 4.59
C GLU A 149 -7.11 -5.02 6.12
N ASN A 150 -6.53 -4.08 6.88
CA ASN A 150 -6.48 -4.11 8.34
C ASN A 150 -5.88 -5.40 8.92
N GLN A 151 -4.86 -5.97 8.26
CA GLN A 151 -4.13 -7.15 8.78
C GLN A 151 -3.28 -6.81 10.01
N PHE A 152 -2.78 -5.57 10.11
CA PHE A 152 -2.13 -5.02 11.30
C PHE A 152 -3.16 -4.49 12.31
N ASP A 153 -4.09 -5.34 12.72
CA ASP A 153 -5.18 -4.98 13.62
C ASP A 153 -4.68 -4.76 15.06
N THR A 154 -4.57 -3.48 15.45
CA THR A 154 -4.09 -3.06 16.78
C THR A 154 -5.17 -3.13 17.87
N ASP A 155 -6.39 -3.53 17.55
CA ASP A 155 -7.47 -3.70 18.54
C ASP A 155 -7.51 -5.15 19.09
N LYS A 156 -6.78 -6.08 18.46
CA LYS A 156 -6.66 -7.48 18.93
C LYS A 156 -5.78 -7.61 20.17
N LEU A 157 -6.09 -8.60 21.01
CA LEU A 157 -5.25 -8.93 22.16
C LEU A 157 -3.86 -9.38 21.67
N ASN A 158 -2.79 -8.83 22.27
CA ASN A 158 -1.38 -9.13 21.96
C ASN A 158 -0.91 -8.72 20.56
N TRP A 159 -1.58 -7.77 19.91
CA TRP A 159 -1.12 -7.22 18.62
C TRP A 159 0.34 -6.73 18.65
N GLN A 160 0.83 -6.29 19.81
CA GLN A 160 2.21 -5.85 20.02
C GLN A 160 3.22 -6.94 19.67
N PHE A 161 2.91 -8.17 20.12
CA PHE A 161 3.70 -9.34 19.79
C PHE A 161 3.53 -9.67 18.31
N ASP A 162 2.30 -9.69 17.79
CA ASP A 162 2.03 -10.07 16.40
C ASP A 162 2.73 -9.14 15.39
N LEU A 163 2.77 -7.84 15.65
CA LEU A 163 3.46 -6.83 14.83
C LEU A 163 4.97 -7.11 14.68
N LEU A 164 5.57 -7.67 15.72
CA LEU A 164 7.00 -8.01 15.76
C LEU A 164 7.26 -9.49 15.52
N SER A 165 6.22 -10.32 15.57
CA SER A 165 6.29 -11.74 15.32
C SER A 165 6.61 -11.98 13.84
N GLY A 166 7.34 -13.07 13.56
CA GLY A 166 7.65 -13.46 12.19
C GLY A 166 6.41 -13.76 11.33
N LEU A 167 5.27 -14.13 11.91
CA LEU A 167 4.15 -14.73 11.17
C LEU A 167 3.56 -13.82 10.08
N ILE A 168 3.34 -12.54 10.37
CA ILE A 168 2.81 -11.60 9.36
C ILE A 168 3.85 -11.32 8.26
N TRP A 169 5.14 -11.33 8.61
CA TRP A 169 6.22 -11.14 7.66
C TRP A 169 6.44 -12.38 6.79
N ASP A 170 6.33 -13.58 7.36
CA ASP A 170 6.37 -14.86 6.65
C ASP A 170 5.24 -14.92 5.60
N GLN A 171 4.05 -14.40 5.92
CA GLN A 171 2.95 -14.28 4.95
C GLN A 171 3.27 -13.31 3.81
N ILE A 172 3.90 -12.16 4.12
CA ILE A 172 4.35 -11.23 3.09
C ILE A 172 5.38 -11.91 2.18
N GLU A 173 6.35 -12.63 2.74
CA GLU A 173 7.35 -13.39 2.00
C GLU A 173 6.70 -14.47 1.12
N GLU A 174 5.73 -15.22 1.63
CA GLU A 174 4.99 -16.24 0.88
C GLU A 174 4.24 -15.62 -0.32
N ILE A 175 3.58 -14.47 -0.13
CA ILE A 175 2.90 -13.75 -1.21
C ILE A 175 3.92 -13.30 -2.27
N LEU A 176 5.08 -12.78 -1.86
CA LEU A 176 6.13 -12.35 -2.78
C LEU A 176 6.72 -13.53 -3.58
N ASP A 177 6.85 -14.69 -2.95
CA ASP A 177 7.38 -15.91 -3.56
C ASP A 177 6.41 -16.62 -4.50
N THR A 178 5.11 -16.50 -4.24
CA THR A 178 4.05 -17.14 -5.02
C THR A 178 3.43 -16.24 -6.09
N ALA A 179 3.74 -14.94 -6.08
CA ALA A 179 3.29 -13.99 -7.07
C ALA A 179 3.73 -14.34 -8.50
N ILE A 180 2.87 -13.99 -9.46
CA ILE A 180 3.12 -14.15 -10.89
C ILE A 180 4.37 -13.37 -11.28
N GLN A 181 5.33 -14.08 -11.86
CA GLN A 181 6.57 -13.49 -12.36
C GLN A 181 6.33 -12.85 -13.73
N ILE A 182 7.09 -11.79 -14.04
CA ILE A 182 6.99 -11.10 -15.33
C ILE A 182 7.18 -12.09 -16.47
N GLU A 183 8.16 -12.99 -16.34
CA GLU A 183 8.50 -13.98 -17.36
C GLU A 183 7.38 -14.99 -17.63
N GLU A 184 6.48 -15.23 -16.66
CA GLU A 184 5.33 -16.13 -16.77
C GLU A 184 4.18 -15.53 -17.58
N LEU A 185 4.20 -14.21 -17.84
CA LEU A 185 3.19 -13.50 -18.65
C LEU A 185 3.48 -13.60 -20.16
N ALA A 186 4.61 -14.15 -20.57
CA ALA A 186 4.95 -14.29 -21.98
C ALA A 186 4.05 -15.31 -22.68
N TYR A 187 3.57 -14.98 -23.89
CA TYR A 187 2.73 -15.87 -24.68
C TYR A 187 3.02 -15.76 -26.18
N GLN A 188 2.50 -16.71 -26.95
CA GLN A 188 2.61 -16.71 -28.41
C GLN A 188 1.24 -16.46 -29.03
N THR A 189 1.16 -15.51 -29.96
CA THR A 189 -0.07 -15.23 -30.72
C THR A 189 -0.36 -16.31 -31.76
N GLU A 190 -1.59 -16.35 -32.27
CA GLU A 190 -2.00 -17.27 -33.35
C GLU A 190 -1.11 -17.16 -34.60
N ASP A 191 -0.65 -15.94 -34.92
CA ASP A 191 0.27 -15.65 -36.03
C ASP A 191 1.73 -16.07 -35.77
N GLY A 192 2.00 -16.69 -34.61
CA GLY A 192 3.32 -17.16 -34.22
C GLY A 192 4.27 -16.08 -33.67
N LYS A 193 3.76 -14.88 -33.37
CA LYS A 193 4.56 -13.82 -32.73
C LYS A 193 4.68 -14.10 -31.24
N ILE A 194 5.89 -14.05 -30.70
CA ILE A 194 6.13 -14.13 -29.26
C ILE A 194 5.97 -12.74 -28.66
N ILE A 195 5.10 -12.63 -27.65
CA ILE A 195 4.95 -11.47 -26.79
C ILE A 195 5.67 -11.78 -25.47
N THR A 196 6.60 -10.91 -25.10
CA THR A 196 7.36 -11.05 -23.85
C THR A 196 6.54 -10.58 -22.66
N GLY A 197 6.84 -11.10 -21.47
CA GLY A 197 6.19 -10.69 -20.24
C GLY A 197 6.35 -9.20 -19.94
N GLU A 198 7.53 -8.64 -20.22
CA GLU A 198 7.78 -7.20 -20.09
C GLU A 198 6.86 -6.36 -20.99
N GLN A 199 6.55 -6.84 -22.20
CA GLN A 199 5.61 -6.17 -23.09
C GLN A 199 4.18 -6.25 -22.54
N VAL A 200 3.78 -7.37 -21.95
CA VAL A 200 2.47 -7.52 -21.30
C VAL A 200 2.36 -6.56 -20.12
N VAL A 201 3.35 -6.54 -19.21
CA VAL A 201 3.32 -5.66 -18.04
C VAL A 201 3.36 -4.19 -18.45
N GLU A 202 4.16 -3.81 -19.46
CA GLU A 202 4.17 -2.44 -19.97
C GLU A 202 2.79 -2.03 -20.49
N ASP A 203 2.12 -2.90 -21.23
CA ASP A 203 0.78 -2.65 -21.76
C ASP A 203 -0.26 -2.56 -20.65
N VAL A 204 -0.26 -3.50 -19.71
CA VAL A 204 -1.13 -3.49 -18.51
C VAL A 204 -0.95 -2.19 -17.73
N ILE A 205 0.29 -1.73 -17.49
CA ILE A 205 0.53 -0.46 -16.78
C ILE A 205 -0.04 0.73 -17.56
N ARG A 206 0.11 0.75 -18.90
CA ARG A 206 -0.46 1.82 -19.72
C ARG A 206 -1.98 1.81 -19.65
N GLN A 207 -2.62 0.64 -19.77
CA GLN A 207 -4.07 0.52 -19.69
C GLN A 207 -4.58 0.94 -18.30
N GLY A 208 -3.94 0.46 -17.23
CA GLY A 208 -4.26 0.83 -15.85
C GLY A 208 -4.12 2.34 -15.58
N ALA A 209 -3.08 2.98 -16.12
CA ALA A 209 -2.93 4.44 -16.00
C ALA A 209 -4.07 5.22 -16.68
N HIS A 210 -4.55 4.75 -17.84
CA HIS A 210 -5.73 5.35 -18.49
C HIS A 210 -7.01 5.10 -17.69
N LEU A 211 -7.14 3.92 -17.07
CA LEU A 211 -8.28 3.60 -16.22
C LEU A 211 -8.32 4.51 -14.99
N ASN A 212 -7.21 4.69 -14.26
CA ASN A 212 -7.18 5.56 -13.09
C ASN A 212 -7.64 6.98 -13.38
N VAL A 213 -7.18 7.56 -14.50
CA VAL A 213 -7.62 8.91 -14.88
C VAL A 213 -9.14 8.98 -15.07
N LYS A 214 -9.75 7.93 -15.62
CA LYS A 214 -11.21 7.85 -15.74
C LYS A 214 -11.87 7.70 -14.37
N LEU A 215 -11.36 6.81 -13.52
CA LEU A 215 -11.92 6.55 -12.19
C LEU A 215 -11.89 7.80 -11.32
N HIS A 216 -10.78 8.54 -11.30
CA HIS A 216 -10.70 9.80 -10.55
C HIS A 216 -11.58 10.89 -11.13
N ALA A 217 -11.69 11.00 -12.46
CA ALA A 217 -12.61 11.95 -13.06
C ALA A 217 -14.08 11.62 -12.71
N GLU A 218 -14.44 10.35 -12.58
CA GLU A 218 -15.78 9.92 -12.18
C GLU A 218 -16.02 10.15 -10.68
N GLU A 219 -15.05 9.82 -9.82
CA GLU A 219 -15.10 10.10 -8.39
C GLU A 219 -15.28 11.61 -8.12
N GLU A 220 -14.53 12.46 -8.83
CA GLU A 220 -14.68 13.92 -8.74
C GLU A 220 -16.08 14.38 -9.16
N ARG A 221 -16.66 13.78 -10.21
CA ARG A 221 -18.04 14.08 -10.65
C ARG A 221 -19.07 13.69 -9.61
N MET A 222 -19.02 12.45 -9.11
CA MET A 222 -19.94 11.96 -8.08
C MET A 222 -19.88 12.83 -6.82
N ARG A 223 -18.68 13.24 -6.40
CA ARG A 223 -18.51 14.18 -5.29
C ARG A 223 -19.20 15.51 -5.57
N HIS A 224 -19.01 16.10 -6.75
CA HIS A 224 -19.66 17.37 -7.11
C HIS A 224 -21.18 17.26 -7.15
N ASP A 225 -21.72 16.16 -7.68
CA ASP A 225 -23.16 15.92 -7.77
C ASP A 225 -23.80 15.77 -6.36
N ASP A 226 -23.09 15.14 -5.42
CA ASP A 226 -23.52 15.05 -4.01
C ASP A 226 -23.52 16.41 -3.29
N PHE A 227 -22.68 17.36 -3.72
CA PHE A 227 -22.64 18.73 -3.19
C PHE A 227 -23.70 19.68 -3.81
N GLU A 228 -24.48 19.26 -4.81
CA GLU A 228 -25.55 20.10 -5.40
C GLU A 228 -26.80 20.26 -4.50
N PHE A 229 -26.84 19.63 -3.31
CA PHE A 229 -27.78 20.00 -2.24
C PHE A 229 -27.09 20.93 -1.23
N PRO A 230 -27.50 22.21 -1.11
CA PRO A 230 -26.82 23.15 -0.23
C PRO A 230 -27.14 22.82 1.23
N ASN A 231 -26.20 22.17 1.92
CA ASN A 231 -26.11 22.21 3.37
C ASN A 231 -24.83 22.95 3.78
N ASP A 232 -25.06 24.01 4.57
CA ASP A 232 -24.18 25.11 4.95
C ASP A 232 -23.06 24.72 5.94
N PHE A 233 -22.39 23.58 5.73
CA PHE A 233 -21.29 23.10 6.57
C PHE A 233 -20.22 22.42 5.71
N SER A 234 -19.60 23.16 4.78
CA SER A 234 -18.32 22.72 4.20
C SER A 234 -17.19 23.20 5.12
N ASP A 235 -16.75 22.34 6.04
CA ASP A 235 -15.46 22.50 6.71
C ASP A 235 -14.36 22.44 5.64
N LYS A 236 -13.87 23.63 5.28
CA LYS A 236 -12.70 23.86 4.42
C LYS A 236 -11.40 23.66 5.18
N GLU A 237 -11.21 22.52 5.84
CA GLU A 237 -9.96 22.23 6.54
C GLU A 237 -9.45 20.82 6.20
N ASN A 238 -9.12 20.60 4.92
CA ASN A 238 -8.02 19.74 4.48
C ASN A 238 -7.90 19.80 2.94
N GLU A 239 -7.37 20.91 2.41
CA GLU A 239 -6.98 21.06 0.99
C GLU A 239 -5.54 20.57 0.72
N ASN A 240 -5.01 19.65 1.55
CA ASN A 240 -3.71 19.01 1.33
C ASN A 240 -3.87 17.58 0.80
N TYR A 241 -4.84 17.34 -0.09
CA TYR A 241 -4.77 16.13 -0.92
C TYR A 241 -3.52 16.27 -1.78
N ALA A 242 -2.52 15.41 -1.52
CA ALA A 242 -1.37 15.30 -2.39
C ALA A 242 -1.90 15.19 -3.81
N VAL A 243 -1.58 16.18 -4.66
CA VAL A 243 -1.98 16.17 -6.07
C VAL A 243 -1.28 14.95 -6.68
N THR A 244 -1.95 13.80 -6.69
CA THR A 244 -1.54 12.61 -7.41
C THR A 244 -1.53 13.01 -8.87
N ASN A 245 -0.35 13.36 -9.36
CA ASN A 245 -0.18 13.79 -10.73
C ASN A 245 -0.28 12.56 -11.65
N TYR A 246 -1.50 12.19 -12.01
CA TYR A 246 -1.80 11.07 -12.91
C TYR A 246 -1.09 11.17 -14.25
N GLN A 247 -0.70 12.38 -14.70
CA GLN A 247 -0.05 12.55 -15.99
C GLN A 247 1.31 11.87 -16.06
N ASN A 248 2.07 11.88 -14.96
CA ASN A 248 3.37 11.22 -14.91
C ASN A 248 3.22 9.68 -15.03
N TYR A 249 2.12 9.15 -14.51
CA TYR A 249 1.83 7.71 -14.49
C TYR A 249 1.45 7.13 -15.86
N PHE A 250 1.16 7.95 -16.87
CA PHE A 250 1.06 7.48 -18.27
C PHE A 250 2.38 6.91 -18.81
N ASN A 251 3.52 7.33 -18.24
CA ASN A 251 4.80 6.71 -18.54
C ASN A 251 4.95 5.43 -17.68
N PRO A 252 4.98 4.23 -18.29
CA PRO A 252 5.07 2.98 -17.53
C PRO A 252 6.38 2.87 -16.73
N PHE A 253 7.41 3.64 -17.08
CA PHE A 253 8.69 3.68 -16.38
C PHE A 253 8.79 4.77 -15.31
N TYR A 254 7.77 5.61 -15.16
CA TYR A 254 7.74 6.60 -14.08
C TYR A 254 7.55 5.91 -12.73
N ILE A 255 8.30 6.41 -11.74
CA ILE A 255 8.24 6.03 -10.34
C ILE A 255 8.29 7.34 -9.56
N SER A 256 7.30 7.59 -8.70
CA SER A 256 7.33 8.74 -7.81
C SER A 256 8.53 8.66 -6.85
N PRO A 257 9.20 9.77 -6.55
CA PRO A 257 10.32 9.78 -5.61
C PRO A 257 9.97 9.25 -4.21
N ILE A 258 8.69 9.30 -3.80
CA ILE A 258 8.23 8.83 -2.49
C ILE A 258 8.56 7.35 -2.23
N TRP A 259 8.61 6.52 -3.28
CA TRP A 259 8.93 5.08 -3.18
C TRP A 259 10.39 4.79 -2.83
N PHE A 260 11.23 5.82 -2.77
CA PHE A 260 12.63 5.72 -2.35
C PHE A 260 12.89 6.37 -1.00
N LEU A 261 11.83 6.88 -0.34
CA LEU A 261 11.89 7.47 0.99
C LEU A 261 11.38 6.44 2.03
N PHE A 262 12.07 6.35 3.17
CA PHE A 262 11.80 5.40 4.25
C PHE A 262 11.32 6.10 5.52
#